data_AF-A0A087H4L3-F1
#
_entry.id   AF-A0A087H4L3-F1
#
_cell.length_a   1.000
_cell.length_b   1.000
_cell.length_c   1.000
_cell.angle_alpha   90.00
_cell.angle_beta   90.00
_cell.angle_gamma   90.00
#
_symmetry.space_group_name_H-M   'P 1'
#
loop_
_entity.id
_entity.type
_entity.pdbx_description
1 polymer ?
#
loop_
_entity_poly.entity_id
_entity_poly.type
_entity_poly.pdbx_seq_one_letter_code
_entity_poly.pdbx_strand_id
1 'polypeptide(L)'
;MGFFSTILGFCGFGVGISMGLVIGYFLFVYLQPNDVKHPEIQSIADQDPKSMLRMLPEIPPWVKNPDFDRVDWINRFIEYMWPYLDKAICKTAKNIAKPIIEEQIPKYKIDSVEFETLTLGSLPPTFQGMKVYLTDEKELIMEPCLKWAANPNILVAIKAFGLKATVQVVDLQVFAQPRITLKPLVPSFPCFASIYVSLMEKPHVDFGLKLGGADLMSIPGLYRFVQEQIKDQVANIDPRWGEEFTFMLEEPPVREKLHVEVLSTSSRIGLLHPKETLGYVDIPVVDVVNNKRMNQKFHLIDSKNGKIQLELEWRTTS
;
A
#
# COMPACT_ATOMS: atom_id res chain seq x y z
N MET A 1 40.72 -44.51 9.63
CA MET A 1 40.07 -43.77 10.74
C MET A 1 39.46 -42.42 10.36
N GLY A 2 39.71 -41.84 9.17
CA GLY A 2 39.19 -40.51 8.83
C GLY A 2 37.70 -40.42 8.49
N PHE A 3 37.12 -41.44 7.81
CA PHE A 3 35.75 -41.38 7.28
C PHE A 3 34.66 -41.25 8.35
N PHE A 4 34.75 -42.04 9.43
CA PHE A 4 33.80 -41.98 10.54
C PHE A 4 33.87 -40.68 11.33
N SER A 5 35.07 -40.10 11.48
CA SER A 5 35.28 -38.81 12.16
C SER A 5 34.62 -37.66 11.38
N THR A 6 34.71 -37.65 10.06
CA THR A 6 34.08 -36.62 9.21
C THR A 6 32.54 -36.71 9.25
N ILE A 7 31.98 -37.93 9.25
CA ILE A 7 30.52 -38.12 9.35
C ILE A 7 30.00 -37.73 10.73
N LEU A 8 30.69 -38.10 11.81
CA LEU A 8 30.35 -37.68 13.18
C LEU A 8 30.49 -36.18 13.36
N GLY A 9 31.47 -35.53 12.73
CA GLY A 9 31.61 -34.07 12.72
C GLY A 9 30.46 -33.37 12.01
N PHE A 10 30.03 -33.88 10.84
CA PHE A 10 28.92 -33.30 10.08
C PHE A 10 27.57 -33.51 10.79
N CYS A 11 27.33 -34.69 11.34
CA CYS A 11 26.15 -34.98 12.17
C CYS A 11 26.17 -34.16 13.47
N GLY A 12 27.31 -34.06 14.15
CA GLY A 12 27.45 -33.26 15.37
C GLY A 12 27.24 -31.76 15.14
N PHE A 13 27.71 -31.23 14.00
CA PHE A 13 27.48 -29.84 13.62
C PHE A 13 26.02 -29.58 13.27
N GLY A 14 25.37 -30.46 12.50
CA GLY A 14 23.95 -30.34 12.15
C GLY A 14 23.03 -30.48 13.37
N VAL A 15 23.30 -31.44 14.25
CA VAL A 15 22.55 -31.63 15.50
C VAL A 15 22.82 -30.49 16.48
N GLY A 16 24.07 -30.01 16.58
CA GLY A 16 24.42 -28.88 17.44
C GLY A 16 23.75 -27.57 17.03
N ILE A 17 23.69 -27.26 15.73
CA ILE A 17 23.00 -26.06 15.23
C ILE A 17 21.49 -26.17 15.43
N SER A 18 20.88 -27.32 15.09
CA SER A 18 19.44 -27.50 15.28
C SER A 18 19.05 -27.43 16.76
N MET A 19 19.81 -28.07 17.65
CA MET A 19 19.58 -27.99 19.09
C MET A 19 19.80 -26.57 19.63
N GLY A 20 20.84 -25.87 19.17
CA GLY A 20 21.15 -24.50 19.55
C GLY A 20 20.09 -23.49 19.10
N LEU A 21 19.54 -23.66 17.89
CA LEU A 21 18.42 -22.85 17.40
C LEU A 21 17.14 -23.10 18.18
N VAL A 22 16.83 -24.36 18.51
CA VAL A 22 15.65 -24.70 19.33
C VAL A 22 15.79 -24.14 20.74
N ILE A 23 16.94 -24.32 21.39
CA ILE A 23 17.21 -23.77 22.73
C ILE A 23 17.19 -22.25 22.69
N GLY A 24 17.80 -21.63 21.68
CA GLY A 24 17.80 -20.18 21.47
C GLY A 24 16.40 -19.62 21.27
N TYR A 25 15.55 -20.31 20.50
CA TYR A 25 14.14 -19.94 20.32
C TYR A 25 13.35 -20.02 21.63
N PHE A 26 13.49 -21.12 22.38
CA PHE A 26 12.82 -21.27 23.67
C PHE A 26 13.31 -20.24 24.69
N LEU A 27 14.61 -19.96 24.76
CA LEU A 27 15.15 -18.90 25.61
C LEU A 27 14.66 -17.52 25.19
N PHE A 28 14.59 -17.22 23.90
CA PHE A 28 14.10 -15.93 23.40
C PHE A 28 12.63 -15.72 23.77
N VAL A 29 11.78 -16.72 23.58
CA VAL A 29 10.35 -16.66 23.96
C VAL A 29 10.15 -16.54 25.46
N TYR A 30 10.98 -17.22 26.27
CA TYR A 30 10.85 -17.20 27.74
C TYR A 30 11.45 -15.95 28.38
N LEU A 31 12.45 -15.34 27.75
CA LEU A 31 13.14 -14.14 28.22
C LEU A 31 12.49 -12.85 27.71
N GLN A 32 11.64 -12.88 26.68
CA GLN A 32 10.85 -11.72 26.30
C GLN A 32 9.83 -11.41 27.40
N PRO A 33 9.93 -10.24 28.06
CA PRO A 33 8.92 -9.82 29.01
C PRO A 33 7.62 -9.58 28.24
N ASN A 34 6.57 -10.34 28.54
CA ASN A 34 5.23 -10.10 28.01
C ASN A 34 4.54 -8.89 28.67
N ASP A 35 5.15 -8.32 29.70
CA ASP A 35 4.62 -7.14 30.39
C ASP A 35 4.91 -5.86 29.59
N VAL A 36 3.92 -5.47 28.79
CA VAL A 36 3.85 -4.11 28.24
C VAL A 36 3.61 -3.16 29.41
N LYS A 37 4.65 -2.43 29.84
CA LYS A 37 4.48 -1.39 30.86
C LYS A 37 3.48 -0.36 30.34
N HIS A 38 2.33 -0.24 31.00
CA HIS A 38 1.38 0.81 30.70
C HIS A 38 2.04 2.16 31.01
N PRO A 39 2.12 3.10 30.04
CA PRO A 39 2.70 4.41 30.30
C PRO A 39 1.83 5.15 31.32
N GLU A 40 2.47 5.84 32.27
CA GLU A 40 1.75 6.76 33.14
C GLU A 40 1.21 7.92 32.30
N ILE A 41 -0.12 8.09 32.30
CA ILE A 41 -0.79 9.12 31.54
C ILE A 41 -0.56 10.45 32.28
N GLN A 42 0.34 11.29 31.74
CA GLN A 42 0.58 12.65 32.20
C GLN A 42 -0.10 13.68 31.28
N SER A 43 -0.51 14.81 31.85
CA SER A 43 -1.04 15.94 31.09
C SER A 43 0.03 16.53 30.17
N ILE A 44 -0.37 17.01 29.00
CA ILE A 44 0.54 17.68 28.04
C ILE A 44 1.17 18.92 28.67
N ALA A 45 0.46 19.60 29.57
CA ALA A 45 0.96 20.80 30.26
C ALA A 45 2.15 20.50 31.20
N ASP A 46 2.25 19.26 31.69
CA ASP A 46 3.27 18.83 32.65
C ASP A 46 4.44 18.12 31.97
N GLN A 47 4.44 18.02 30.63
CA GLN A 47 5.50 17.36 29.90
C GLN A 47 6.76 18.21 29.76
N ASP A 48 7.91 17.54 29.73
CA ASP A 48 9.16 18.20 29.47
C ASP A 48 9.23 18.75 28.03
N PRO A 49 9.94 19.88 27.80
CA PRO A 49 10.01 20.50 26.48
C PRO A 49 10.54 19.58 25.38
N LYS A 50 11.43 18.63 25.70
CA LYS A 50 11.99 17.70 24.71
C LYS A 50 10.96 16.66 24.28
N SER A 51 10.16 16.15 25.20
CA SER A 51 9.04 15.26 24.90
C SER A 51 7.96 15.97 24.08
N MET A 52 7.64 17.22 24.42
CA MET A 52 6.72 18.03 23.61
C MET A 52 7.23 18.23 22.18
N LEU A 53 8.52 18.54 22.00
CA LEU A 53 9.12 18.65 20.66
C LEU A 53 9.05 17.33 19.88
N ARG A 54 9.22 16.19 20.57
CA ARG A 54 9.08 14.86 19.95
C ARG A 54 7.64 14.53 19.55
N MET A 55 6.65 15.13 20.20
CA MET A 55 5.23 14.93 19.88
C MET A 55 4.74 15.83 18.74
N LEU A 56 5.46 16.91 18.40
CA LEU A 56 5.08 17.82 17.31
C LEU A 56 4.73 17.08 16.00
N PRO A 57 5.49 16.07 15.52
CA PRO A 57 5.13 15.33 14.32
C PRO A 57 3.79 14.59 14.41
N GLU A 58 3.36 14.17 15.60
CA GLU A 58 2.14 13.39 15.83
C GLU A 58 0.87 14.24 15.98
N ILE A 59 1.02 15.55 16.18
CA ILE A 59 -0.12 16.46 16.35
C ILE A 59 -1.02 16.42 15.09
N PRO A 60 -2.37 16.44 15.24
CA PRO A 60 -3.30 16.43 14.12
C PRO A 60 -3.06 17.55 13.10
N PRO A 61 -3.25 17.29 11.79
CA PRO A 61 -2.99 18.26 10.73
C PRO A 61 -3.74 19.59 10.90
N TRP A 62 -4.99 19.59 11.37
CA TRP A 62 -5.79 20.81 11.59
C TRP A 62 -5.28 21.71 12.72
N VAL A 63 -4.44 21.20 13.62
CA VAL A 63 -3.76 22.04 14.63
C VAL A 63 -2.55 22.74 14.01
N LYS A 64 -1.87 22.06 13.08
CA LYS A 64 -0.65 22.55 12.44
C LYS A 64 -0.94 23.50 11.28
N ASN A 65 -1.98 23.18 10.53
CA ASN A 65 -2.30 23.78 9.25
C ASN A 65 -3.75 24.28 9.29
N PRO A 66 -3.99 25.59 9.09
CA PRO A 66 -5.34 26.15 9.10
C PRO A 66 -6.22 25.65 7.95
N ASP A 67 -5.60 25.09 6.90
CA ASP A 67 -6.28 24.54 5.72
C ASP A 67 -7.05 23.23 5.97
N PHE A 68 -6.83 22.59 7.12
CA PHE A 68 -7.47 21.33 7.45
C PHE A 68 -8.68 21.57 8.34
N ASP A 69 -9.84 21.16 7.86
CA ASP A 69 -11.07 21.18 8.64
C ASP A 69 -11.22 19.89 9.45
N ARG A 70 -11.78 20.01 10.66
CA ARG A 70 -12.20 18.85 11.46
C ARG A 70 -13.46 18.24 10.86
N VAL A 71 -13.49 16.91 10.79
CA VAL A 71 -14.58 16.14 10.19
C VAL A 71 -15.20 15.14 11.16
N ASP A 72 -15.45 15.59 12.40
CA ASP A 72 -16.01 14.76 13.47
C ASP A 72 -17.38 14.16 13.13
N TRP A 73 -18.16 14.84 12.29
CA TRP A 73 -19.43 14.31 11.80
C TRP A 73 -19.24 13.11 10.86
N ILE A 74 -18.19 13.09 10.02
CA ILE A 74 -17.88 11.95 9.15
C ILE A 74 -17.48 10.75 10.00
N ASN A 75 -16.67 10.97 11.03
CA ASN A 75 -16.24 9.90 11.94
C ASN A 75 -17.44 9.25 12.62
N ARG A 76 -18.37 10.05 13.18
CA ARG A 76 -19.61 9.54 13.78
C ARG A 76 -20.47 8.80 12.75
N PHE A 77 -20.61 9.34 11.54
CA PHE A 77 -21.38 8.70 10.48
C PHE A 77 -20.82 7.31 10.14
N ILE A 78 -19.50 7.19 10.00
CA ILE A 78 -18.84 5.92 9.69
C ILE A 78 -18.96 4.95 10.85
N GLU A 79 -18.83 5.42 12.09
CA GLU A 79 -19.03 4.60 13.29
C GLU A 79 -20.40 3.91 13.29
N TYR A 80 -21.47 4.65 12.99
CA TYR A 80 -22.82 4.07 12.86
C TYR A 80 -22.95 3.08 11.69
N MET A 81 -22.26 3.32 10.57
CA MET A 81 -22.31 2.45 9.41
C MET A 81 -21.36 1.26 9.46
N TRP A 82 -20.37 1.27 10.37
CA TRP A 82 -19.23 0.36 10.36
C TRP A 82 -19.60 -1.13 10.32
N PRO A 83 -20.58 -1.63 11.09
CA PRO A 83 -20.96 -3.04 11.06
C PRO A 83 -21.46 -3.53 9.69
N TYR A 84 -21.99 -2.61 8.87
CA TYR A 84 -22.44 -2.88 7.51
C TYR A 84 -21.29 -2.74 6.50
N LEU A 85 -20.45 -1.72 6.69
CA LEU A 85 -19.26 -1.49 5.88
C LEU A 85 -18.27 -2.67 6.01
N ASP A 86 -17.99 -3.15 7.21
CA ASP A 86 -17.12 -4.31 7.44
C ASP A 86 -17.57 -5.51 6.59
N LYS A 87 -18.85 -5.88 6.69
CA LYS A 87 -19.41 -6.99 5.90
C LYS A 87 -19.29 -6.78 4.40
N ALA A 88 -19.58 -5.57 3.91
CA ALA A 88 -19.52 -5.25 2.48
C ALA A 88 -18.08 -5.23 1.94
N ILE A 89 -17.15 -4.65 2.70
CA ILE A 89 -15.73 -4.58 2.34
C ILE A 89 -15.13 -5.99 2.38
N CYS A 90 -15.39 -6.79 3.42
CA CYS A 90 -14.95 -8.18 3.49
C CYS A 90 -15.46 -9.02 2.31
N LYS A 91 -16.74 -8.87 1.93
CA LYS A 91 -17.29 -9.57 0.77
C LYS A 91 -16.58 -9.17 -0.53
N THR A 92 -16.38 -7.86 -0.72
CA THR A 92 -15.67 -7.32 -1.90
C THR A 92 -14.22 -7.81 -1.94
N ALA A 93 -13.51 -7.74 -0.81
CA ALA A 93 -12.14 -8.22 -0.68
C ALA A 93 -12.01 -9.71 -1.01
N LYS A 94 -12.93 -10.57 -0.53
CA LYS A 94 -12.96 -11.99 -0.92
C LYS A 94 -13.13 -12.17 -2.43
N ASN A 95 -14.05 -11.41 -3.04
CA ASN A 95 -14.32 -11.52 -4.47
C ASN A 95 -13.13 -11.07 -5.33
N ILE A 96 -12.38 -10.05 -4.90
CA ILE A 96 -11.17 -9.58 -5.58
C ILE A 96 -10.01 -10.55 -5.35
N ALA A 97 -9.84 -11.05 -4.12
CA ALA A 97 -8.74 -11.93 -3.76
C ALA A 97 -8.86 -13.31 -4.42
N LYS A 98 -10.08 -13.83 -4.60
CA LYS A 98 -10.33 -15.16 -5.16
C LYS A 98 -9.62 -15.42 -6.51
N PRO A 99 -9.81 -14.63 -7.57
CA PRO A 99 -9.13 -14.86 -8.84
C PRO A 99 -7.60 -14.72 -8.72
N ILE A 100 -7.11 -13.79 -7.90
CA ILE A 100 -5.66 -13.59 -7.67
C ILE A 100 -5.05 -14.84 -7.02
N ILE A 101 -5.73 -15.39 -6.01
CA ILE A 101 -5.29 -16.60 -5.32
C ILE A 101 -5.33 -17.81 -6.26
N GLU A 102 -6.40 -17.95 -7.05
CA GLU A 102 -6.55 -19.03 -8.04
C GLU A 102 -5.43 -19.01 -9.10
N GLU A 103 -4.95 -17.82 -9.50
CA GLU A 103 -3.80 -17.68 -10.40
C GLU A 103 -2.48 -18.09 -9.75
N GLN A 104 -2.30 -17.85 -8.46
CA GLN A 104 -1.05 -18.19 -7.74
C GLN A 104 -0.99 -19.65 -7.25
N ILE A 105 -2.14 -20.31 -7.08
CA ILE A 105 -2.24 -21.70 -6.60
C ILE A 105 -1.34 -22.68 -7.39
N PRO A 106 -1.36 -22.70 -8.75
CA PRO A 106 -0.53 -23.61 -9.54
C PRO A 106 0.98 -23.34 -9.38
N LYS A 107 1.37 -22.07 -9.19
CA LYS A 107 2.77 -21.64 -9.10
C LYS A 107 3.46 -22.19 -7.86
N TYR A 108 2.73 -22.32 -6.75
CA TYR A 108 3.27 -22.72 -5.45
C TYR A 108 2.86 -24.13 -5.01
N LYS A 109 2.19 -24.91 -5.88
CA LYS A 109 1.67 -26.25 -5.56
C LYS A 109 0.78 -26.26 -4.32
N ILE A 110 -0.04 -25.23 -4.18
CA ILE A 110 -1.02 -25.13 -3.10
C ILE A 110 -2.28 -25.91 -3.53
N ASP A 111 -2.90 -26.66 -2.63
CA ASP A 111 -4.11 -27.42 -2.92
C ASP A 111 -5.37 -26.54 -2.81
N SER A 112 -5.48 -25.76 -1.72
CA SER A 112 -6.54 -24.76 -1.57
C SER A 112 -6.15 -23.63 -0.61
N VAL A 113 -6.81 -22.48 -0.78
CA VAL A 113 -6.75 -21.34 0.14
C VAL A 113 -8.17 -20.92 0.47
N GLU A 114 -8.53 -20.95 1.74
CA GLU A 114 -9.89 -20.72 2.22
C GLU A 114 -9.90 -19.66 3.34
N PHE A 115 -10.80 -18.68 3.23
CA PHE A 115 -11.03 -17.70 4.30
C PHE A 115 -11.99 -18.29 5.33
N GLU A 116 -11.46 -18.81 6.46
CA GLU A 116 -12.26 -19.33 7.58
C GLU A 116 -12.99 -18.20 8.31
N THR A 117 -12.31 -17.07 8.53
CA THR A 117 -12.90 -15.86 9.10
C THR A 117 -12.31 -14.66 8.40
N LEU A 118 -13.14 -13.65 8.13
CA LEU A 118 -12.69 -12.38 7.56
C LEU A 118 -13.57 -11.28 8.14
N THR A 119 -13.01 -10.53 9.09
CA THR A 119 -13.56 -9.27 9.60
C THR A 119 -12.42 -8.29 9.79
N LEU A 120 -12.69 -7.02 9.51
CA LEU A 120 -11.78 -5.91 9.73
C LEU A 120 -11.83 -5.42 11.19
N GLY A 121 -12.74 -5.96 12.00
CA GLY A 121 -12.86 -5.66 13.42
C GLY A 121 -13.98 -4.68 13.74
N SER A 122 -14.03 -4.28 15.01
CA SER A 122 -15.05 -3.37 15.54
C SER A 122 -14.67 -1.90 15.44
N LEU A 123 -13.40 -1.60 15.17
CA LEU A 123 -12.86 -0.24 15.16
C LEU A 123 -12.87 0.35 13.73
N PRO A 124 -13.70 1.37 13.45
CA PRO A 124 -13.74 2.01 12.14
C PRO A 124 -12.49 2.87 11.87
N PRO A 125 -12.23 3.18 10.59
CA PRO A 125 -11.28 4.20 10.21
C PRO A 125 -11.69 5.58 10.72
N THR A 126 -10.69 6.40 11.03
CA THR A 126 -10.87 7.79 11.47
C THR A 126 -10.25 8.76 10.48
N PHE A 127 -10.95 9.85 10.22
CA PHE A 127 -10.44 10.98 9.47
C PHE A 127 -9.94 12.04 10.44
N GLN A 128 -8.64 12.31 10.38
CA GLN A 128 -7.99 13.29 11.25
C GLN A 128 -8.31 14.73 10.82
N GLY A 129 -8.64 14.93 9.55
CA GLY A 129 -9.05 16.20 8.97
C GLY A 129 -9.24 16.04 7.46
N MET A 130 -9.78 17.06 6.83
CA MET A 130 -9.94 17.09 5.38
C MET A 130 -9.59 18.47 4.85
N LYS A 131 -8.83 18.52 3.77
CA LYS A 131 -8.61 19.74 3.01
C LYS A 131 -9.49 19.74 1.77
N VAL A 132 -10.15 20.86 1.48
CA VAL A 132 -11.01 20.99 0.32
C VAL A 132 -10.53 22.16 -0.52
N TYR A 133 -10.37 21.94 -1.82
CA TYR A 133 -9.98 22.94 -2.78
C TYR A 133 -11.10 23.16 -3.79
N LEU A 134 -11.45 24.42 -3.97
CA LEU A 134 -12.28 24.89 -5.06
C LEU A 134 -11.33 25.43 -6.14
N THR A 135 -11.41 24.86 -7.33
CA THR A 135 -10.58 25.29 -8.46
C THR A 135 -11.41 26.07 -9.47
N ASP A 136 -10.80 26.99 -10.21
CA ASP A 136 -11.47 27.77 -11.26
C ASP A 136 -11.98 26.89 -12.43
N GLU A 137 -11.46 25.66 -12.58
CA GLU A 137 -11.82 24.71 -13.63
C GLU A 137 -13.13 23.93 -13.39
N LYS A 138 -13.98 24.37 -12.46
CA LYS A 138 -15.19 23.62 -12.03
C LYS A 138 -14.85 22.20 -11.59
N GLU A 139 -13.84 22.08 -10.74
CA GLU A 139 -13.50 20.84 -10.05
C GLU A 139 -13.59 21.03 -8.53
N LEU A 140 -13.89 19.93 -7.86
CA LEU A 140 -13.81 19.84 -6.41
C LEU A 140 -12.73 18.82 -6.05
N ILE A 141 -11.69 19.26 -5.33
CA ILE A 141 -10.63 18.38 -4.84
C ILE A 141 -10.77 18.27 -3.32
N MET A 142 -10.74 17.05 -2.80
CA MET A 142 -10.82 16.74 -1.39
C MET A 142 -9.65 15.83 -1.00
N GLU A 143 -8.97 16.17 0.08
CA GLU A 143 -7.83 15.43 0.61
C GLU A 143 -8.10 15.04 2.06
N PRO A 144 -8.85 13.96 2.29
CA PRO A 144 -9.04 13.44 3.64
C PRO A 144 -7.78 12.74 4.17
N CYS A 145 -7.44 12.99 5.43
CA CYS A 145 -6.33 12.32 6.12
C CYS A 145 -6.86 11.13 6.93
N LEU A 146 -6.66 9.93 6.40
CA LEU A 146 -7.13 8.66 6.96
C LEU A 146 -6.10 8.07 7.92
N LYS A 147 -6.51 7.81 9.16
CA LYS A 147 -5.79 6.94 10.10
C LYS A 147 -6.72 5.86 10.62
N TRP A 148 -6.28 4.62 10.52
CA TRP A 148 -7.06 3.47 10.92
C TRP A 148 -6.21 2.48 11.70
N ALA A 149 -6.57 2.24 12.96
CA ALA A 149 -6.02 1.19 13.79
C ALA A 149 -7.14 0.20 14.06
N ALA A 150 -7.14 -0.88 13.29
CA ALA A 150 -8.18 -1.88 13.27
C ALA A 150 -7.77 -3.09 14.13
N ASN A 151 -8.78 -3.79 14.65
CA ASN A 151 -8.64 -5.07 15.34
C ASN A 151 -9.20 -6.22 14.48
N PRO A 152 -8.59 -6.51 13.32
CA PRO A 152 -9.13 -7.49 12.39
C PRO A 152 -8.97 -8.91 12.94
N ASN A 153 -9.84 -9.80 12.47
CA ASN A 153 -9.65 -11.24 12.63
C ASN A 153 -9.81 -11.89 11.26
N ILE A 154 -8.67 -12.06 10.59
CA ILE A 154 -8.61 -12.67 9.25
C ILE A 154 -7.88 -13.98 9.38
N LEU A 155 -8.61 -15.09 9.28
CA LEU A 155 -8.09 -16.44 9.34
C LEU A 155 -8.12 -17.04 7.93
N VAL A 156 -6.95 -17.34 7.40
CA VAL A 156 -6.74 -17.94 6.09
C VAL A 156 -6.16 -19.34 6.29
N ALA A 157 -6.89 -20.36 5.89
CA ALA A 157 -6.41 -21.73 5.86
C ALA A 157 -5.81 -22.04 4.50
N ILE A 158 -4.56 -22.50 4.49
CA ILE A 158 -3.81 -22.92 3.31
C ILE A 158 -3.58 -24.42 3.43
N LYS A 159 -4.05 -25.19 2.43
CA LYS A 159 -3.76 -26.62 2.30
C LYS A 159 -2.72 -26.81 1.22
N ALA A 160 -1.59 -27.44 1.56
CA ALA A 160 -0.54 -27.77 0.61
C ALA A 160 0.22 -29.01 1.07
N PHE A 161 0.58 -29.90 0.14
CA PHE A 161 1.36 -31.11 0.43
C PHE A 161 0.76 -31.99 1.53
N GLY A 162 -0.57 -32.02 1.66
CA GLY A 162 -1.27 -32.77 2.71
C GLY A 162 -1.20 -32.13 4.11
N LEU A 163 -0.61 -30.95 4.25
CA LEU A 163 -0.58 -30.17 5.48
C LEU A 163 -1.59 -29.02 5.42
N LYS A 164 -2.26 -28.74 6.54
CA LYS A 164 -3.13 -27.57 6.70
C LYS A 164 -2.44 -26.56 7.61
N ALA A 165 -2.14 -25.39 7.08
CA ALA A 165 -1.59 -24.26 7.80
C ALA A 165 -2.64 -23.16 7.93
N THR A 166 -2.78 -22.56 9.11
CA THR A 166 -3.69 -21.42 9.33
C THR A 166 -2.87 -20.17 9.62
N VAL A 167 -3.03 -19.16 8.76
CA VAL A 167 -2.44 -17.83 8.92
C VAL A 167 -3.51 -16.89 9.46
N GLN A 168 -3.17 -16.14 10.50
CA GLN A 168 -4.02 -15.10 11.08
C GLN A 168 -3.37 -13.74 10.87
N VAL A 169 -4.14 -12.78 10.33
CA VAL A 169 -3.77 -11.37 10.32
C VAL A 169 -4.40 -10.68 11.52
N VAL A 170 -3.59 -9.94 12.28
CA VAL A 170 -3.99 -9.18 13.49
C VAL A 170 -3.44 -7.75 13.42
N ASP A 171 -3.92 -6.87 14.30
CA ASP A 171 -3.34 -5.54 14.57
C ASP A 171 -3.05 -4.70 13.32
N LEU A 172 -4.05 -4.48 12.47
CA LEU A 172 -3.90 -3.73 11.22
C LEU A 172 -3.86 -2.21 11.48
N GLN A 173 -2.81 -1.55 11.03
CA GLN A 173 -2.65 -0.11 11.03
C GLN A 173 -2.50 0.41 9.61
N VAL A 174 -3.33 1.38 9.23
CA VAL A 174 -3.31 2.02 7.91
C VAL A 174 -3.32 3.53 8.06
N PHE A 175 -2.33 4.19 7.47
CA PHE A 175 -2.33 5.65 7.28
C PHE A 175 -2.31 5.95 5.79
N ALA A 176 -3.26 6.75 5.32
CA ALA A 176 -3.37 7.11 3.92
C ALA A 176 -3.86 8.56 3.76
N GLN A 177 -3.42 9.20 2.69
CA GLN A 177 -3.88 10.52 2.28
C GLN A 177 -4.36 10.45 0.83
N PRO A 178 -5.57 9.93 0.58
CA PRO A 178 -6.13 9.95 -0.76
C PRO A 178 -6.52 11.37 -1.16
N ARG A 179 -6.30 11.71 -2.43
CA ARG A 179 -6.84 12.88 -3.10
C ARG A 179 -8.00 12.44 -3.98
N ILE A 180 -9.18 12.97 -3.71
CA ILE A 180 -10.41 12.70 -4.43
C ILE A 180 -10.74 13.95 -5.25
N THR A 181 -10.82 13.80 -6.58
CA THR A 181 -11.17 14.89 -7.50
C THR A 181 -12.47 14.58 -8.21
N LEU A 182 -13.43 15.50 -8.13
CA LEU A 182 -14.69 15.45 -8.86
C LEU A 182 -14.58 16.41 -10.05
N LYS A 183 -14.51 15.87 -11.28
CA LYS A 183 -14.39 16.66 -12.53
C LYS A 183 -15.08 15.95 -13.71
N PRO A 184 -15.71 16.72 -14.63
CA PRO A 184 -16.17 18.09 -14.44
C PRO A 184 -17.37 18.15 -13.49
N LEU A 185 -17.53 19.27 -12.78
CA LEU A 185 -18.79 19.59 -12.12
C LEU A 185 -19.85 19.95 -13.18
N VAL A 186 -21.04 19.36 -13.05
CA VAL A 186 -22.14 19.48 -14.01
C VAL A 186 -23.43 19.90 -13.29
N PRO A 187 -24.36 20.62 -13.93
CA PRO A 187 -25.60 21.09 -13.29
C PRO A 187 -26.69 19.99 -13.23
N SER A 188 -26.29 18.72 -13.10
CA SER A 188 -27.17 17.55 -13.04
C SER A 188 -26.71 16.65 -11.90
N PHE A 189 -27.63 16.24 -11.01
CA PHE A 189 -27.32 15.35 -9.89
C PHE A 189 -26.57 14.09 -10.38
N PRO A 190 -25.45 13.67 -9.74
CA PRO A 190 -24.91 14.09 -8.44
C PRO A 190 -23.98 15.33 -8.47
N CYS A 191 -24.06 16.14 -9.52
CA CYS A 191 -23.34 17.38 -9.76
C CYS A 191 -21.88 17.23 -10.24
N PHE A 192 -21.47 16.01 -10.61
CA PHE A 192 -20.17 15.72 -11.21
C PHE A 192 -20.31 14.55 -12.19
N ALA A 193 -19.44 14.51 -13.21
CA ALA A 193 -19.45 13.43 -14.20
C ALA A 193 -18.54 12.25 -13.80
N SER A 194 -17.39 12.51 -13.20
CA SER A 194 -16.41 11.49 -12.84
C SER A 194 -15.79 11.75 -11.46
N ILE A 195 -15.44 10.65 -10.78
CA ILE A 195 -14.65 10.64 -9.54
C ILE A 195 -13.27 10.09 -9.88
N TYR A 196 -12.23 10.82 -9.51
CA TYR A 196 -10.84 10.37 -9.57
C TYR A 196 -10.31 10.23 -8.15
N VAL A 197 -9.58 9.16 -7.90
CA VAL A 197 -8.92 8.91 -6.61
C VAL A 197 -7.45 8.65 -6.88
N SER A 198 -6.57 9.32 -6.17
CA SER A 198 -5.12 9.08 -6.19
C SER A 198 -4.56 9.11 -4.77
N LEU A 199 -3.37 8.55 -4.57
CA LEU A 199 -2.70 8.59 -3.26
C LEU A 199 -1.61 9.65 -3.25
N MET A 200 -1.70 10.63 -2.36
CA MET A 200 -0.74 11.73 -2.28
C MET A 200 0.67 11.27 -1.90
N GLU A 201 0.71 10.35 -0.96
CA GLU A 201 1.90 9.69 -0.46
C GLU A 201 1.66 8.19 -0.39
N LYS A 202 2.74 7.42 -0.36
CA LYS A 202 2.66 5.98 -0.16
C LYS A 202 1.96 5.69 1.18
N PRO A 203 0.83 4.97 1.20
CA PRO A 203 0.16 4.68 2.45
C PRO A 203 1.04 3.79 3.32
N HIS A 204 1.03 4.07 4.61
CA HIS A 204 1.67 3.24 5.61
C HIS A 204 0.71 2.12 5.98
N VAL A 205 1.16 0.88 5.85
CA VAL A 205 0.38 -0.31 6.21
C VAL A 205 1.25 -1.20 7.08
N ASP A 206 0.79 -1.47 8.30
CA ASP A 206 1.40 -2.40 9.23
C ASP A 206 0.35 -3.36 9.78
N PHE A 207 0.75 -4.59 10.09
CA PHE A 207 -0.15 -5.64 10.58
C PHE A 207 0.67 -6.79 11.15
N GLY A 208 0.15 -7.45 12.19
CA GLY A 208 0.71 -8.68 12.72
C GLY A 208 0.30 -9.92 11.93
N LEU A 209 1.18 -10.92 11.90
CA LEU A 209 0.93 -12.23 11.30
C LEU A 209 1.21 -13.35 12.30
N LYS A 210 0.24 -14.24 12.48
CA LYS A 210 0.40 -15.48 13.27
C LYS A 210 0.21 -16.71 12.39
N LEU A 211 1.02 -17.74 12.56
CA LEU A 211 0.87 -19.05 11.92
C LEU A 211 0.58 -20.10 13.00
N GLY A 212 -0.62 -20.68 12.99
CA GLY A 212 -0.99 -21.69 13.99
C GLY A 212 -0.87 -21.21 15.45
N GLY A 213 -1.02 -19.90 15.68
CA GLY A 213 -0.85 -19.27 17.01
C GLY A 213 0.56 -18.76 17.32
N ALA A 214 1.59 -19.16 16.56
CA ALA A 214 2.94 -18.62 16.69
C ALA A 214 3.06 -17.28 15.94
N ASP A 215 3.68 -16.27 16.56
CA ASP A 215 3.91 -14.97 15.92
C ASP A 215 5.02 -15.07 14.86
N LEU A 216 4.64 -14.92 13.59
CA LEU A 216 5.56 -14.98 12.45
C LEU A 216 6.42 -13.72 12.34
N MET A 217 6.00 -12.62 12.96
CA MET A 217 6.71 -11.34 12.93
C MET A 217 7.97 -11.37 13.80
N SER A 218 8.06 -12.33 14.72
CA SER A 218 9.25 -12.60 15.52
C SER A 218 10.40 -13.24 14.71
N ILE A 219 10.13 -13.74 13.50
CA ILE A 219 11.13 -14.38 12.64
C ILE A 219 11.96 -13.31 11.91
N PRO A 220 13.28 -13.20 12.18
CA PRO A 220 14.14 -12.24 11.50
C PRO A 220 14.13 -12.44 9.99
N GLY A 221 13.91 -11.37 9.24
CA GLY A 221 13.91 -11.38 7.76
C GLY A 221 12.55 -11.65 7.11
N LEU A 222 11.66 -12.44 7.74
CA LEU A 222 10.31 -12.68 7.20
C LEU A 222 9.45 -11.42 7.26
N TYR A 223 9.53 -10.66 8.37
CA TYR A 223 8.93 -9.34 8.49
C TYR A 223 9.29 -8.43 7.31
N ARG A 224 10.59 -8.35 7.00
CA ARG A 224 11.11 -7.50 5.93
C ARG A 224 10.58 -7.95 4.56
N PHE A 225 10.52 -9.26 4.31
CA PHE A 225 9.99 -9.81 3.07
C PHE A 225 8.51 -9.47 2.88
N VAL A 226 7.67 -9.69 3.91
CA VAL A 226 6.24 -9.38 3.86
C VAL A 226 6.00 -7.89 3.66
N GLN A 227 6.74 -7.04 4.38
CA GLN A 227 6.68 -5.59 4.26
C GLN A 227 7.14 -5.10 2.89
N GLU A 228 8.19 -5.69 2.28
CA GLU A 228 8.61 -5.39 0.91
C GLU A 228 7.51 -5.74 -0.11
N GLN A 229 6.91 -6.93 0.00
CA GLN A 229 5.82 -7.32 -0.90
C GLN A 229 4.64 -6.36 -0.83
N ILE A 230 4.27 -5.91 0.36
CA ILE A 230 3.15 -4.96 0.50
C ILE A 230 3.53 -3.58 0.00
N LYS A 231 4.76 -3.14 0.26
CA LYS A 231 5.29 -1.91 -0.30
C LYS A 231 5.26 -1.94 -1.83
N ASP A 232 5.55 -3.07 -2.45
CA ASP A 232 5.52 -3.24 -3.90
C ASP A 232 4.07 -3.24 -4.41
N GLN A 233 3.17 -3.99 -3.77
CA GLN A 233 1.75 -4.01 -4.15
C GLN A 233 1.10 -2.63 -4.02
N VAL A 234 1.36 -1.92 -2.93
CA VAL A 234 0.88 -0.54 -2.71
C VAL A 234 1.44 0.42 -3.76
N ALA A 235 2.72 0.30 -4.12
CA ALA A 235 3.32 1.15 -5.15
C ALA A 235 2.72 0.89 -6.54
N ASN A 236 2.26 -0.33 -6.80
CA ASN A 236 1.63 -0.70 -8.07
C ASN A 236 0.18 -0.20 -8.22
N ILE A 237 -0.50 0.21 -7.14
CA ILE A 237 -1.91 0.68 -7.19
C ILE A 237 -2.04 2.03 -7.90
N ASP A 238 -1.12 2.97 -7.63
CA ASP A 238 -1.09 4.32 -8.23
C ASP A 238 0.37 4.78 -8.35
N PRO A 239 1.13 4.24 -9.33
CA PRO A 239 2.55 4.52 -9.44
C PRO A 239 2.80 5.99 -9.79
N ARG A 240 3.65 6.65 -9.01
CA ARG A 240 4.14 8.01 -9.27
C ARG A 240 5.64 7.96 -9.51
N TRP A 241 6.06 8.25 -10.74
CA TRP A 241 7.48 8.26 -11.11
C TRP A 241 8.16 9.58 -10.76
N GLY A 242 7.51 10.72 -10.99
CA GLY A 242 8.09 12.05 -10.68
C GLY A 242 9.38 12.36 -11.44
N GLU A 243 9.66 11.63 -12.52
CA GLU A 243 10.85 11.78 -13.36
C GLU A 243 10.62 12.88 -14.42
N GLU A 244 11.65 13.69 -14.68
CA GLU A 244 11.67 14.70 -15.75
C GLU A 244 12.66 14.28 -16.84
N PHE A 245 12.21 14.28 -18.09
CA PHE A 245 13.05 13.94 -19.24
C PHE A 245 13.14 15.14 -20.17
N THR A 246 14.37 15.61 -20.43
CA THR A 246 14.64 16.75 -21.31
C THR A 246 15.27 16.28 -22.61
N PHE A 247 14.65 16.63 -23.73
CA PHE A 247 15.13 16.33 -25.07
C PHE A 247 15.50 17.64 -25.77
N MET A 248 16.72 17.69 -26.34
CA MET A 248 17.16 18.82 -27.16
C MET A 248 16.90 18.48 -28.63
N LEU A 249 16.17 19.36 -29.32
CA LEU A 249 15.76 19.17 -30.72
C LEU A 249 16.22 20.39 -31.51
N GLU A 250 16.85 20.16 -32.67
CA GLU A 250 17.33 21.24 -33.55
C GLU A 250 16.17 22.01 -34.20
N GLU A 251 15.08 21.31 -34.53
CA GLU A 251 13.87 21.89 -35.11
C GLU A 251 12.60 21.35 -34.42
N PRO A 252 11.49 22.12 -34.39
CA PRO A 252 10.22 21.67 -33.80
C PRO A 252 9.62 20.51 -34.62
N PRO A 253 9.45 19.30 -34.05
CA PRO A 253 9.02 18.13 -34.80
C PRO A 253 7.49 18.10 -34.92
N VAL A 254 6.92 19.09 -35.60
CA VAL A 254 5.46 19.31 -35.73
C VAL A 254 4.69 18.20 -36.46
N ARG A 255 5.39 17.23 -37.07
CA ARG A 255 4.77 16.07 -37.73
C ARG A 255 4.95 14.76 -36.96
N GLU A 256 5.71 14.80 -35.87
CA GLU A 256 6.03 13.61 -35.09
C GLU A 256 5.07 13.43 -33.92
N LYS A 257 5.11 12.22 -33.36
CA LYS A 257 4.35 11.85 -32.17
C LYS A 257 5.32 11.38 -31.09
N LEU A 258 5.08 11.82 -29.87
CA LEU A 258 5.73 11.28 -28.69
C LEU A 258 5.00 9.97 -28.32
N HIS A 259 5.70 8.85 -28.47
CA HIS A 259 5.22 7.54 -28.04
C HIS A 259 5.68 7.26 -26.61
N VAL A 260 4.74 7.02 -25.71
CA VAL A 260 5.01 6.66 -24.31
C VAL A 260 4.37 5.31 -24.01
N GLU A 261 5.20 4.33 -23.68
CA GLU A 261 4.78 2.98 -23.35
C GLU A 261 5.05 2.67 -21.87
N VAL A 262 4.06 2.10 -21.19
CA VAL A 262 4.20 1.65 -19.80
C VAL A 262 4.48 0.16 -19.81
N LEU A 263 5.61 -0.23 -19.24
CA LEU A 263 6.04 -1.62 -19.16
C LEU A 263 6.03 -2.13 -17.72
N SER A 264 5.64 -3.39 -17.56
CA SER A 264 5.78 -4.15 -16.32
C SER A 264 7.27 -4.34 -15.96
N THR A 265 7.57 -4.39 -14.66
CA THR A 265 8.89 -4.78 -14.17
C THR A 265 8.94 -6.30 -13.98
N SER A 266 9.92 -6.95 -14.60
CA SER A 266 10.18 -8.38 -14.34
C SER A 266 10.83 -8.53 -12.97
N SER A 267 10.26 -9.37 -12.10
CA SER A 267 10.93 -9.81 -10.88
C SER A 267 12.25 -10.53 -11.22
N ARG A 268 13.25 -10.33 -10.35
CA ARG A 268 14.65 -10.78 -10.44
C ARG A 268 14.78 -12.15 -11.12
N ILE A 269 15.54 -12.19 -12.21
CA ILE A 269 15.66 -13.29 -13.21
C ILE A 269 14.63 -13.13 -14.34
N GLY A 270 14.95 -12.27 -15.31
CA GLY A 270 14.19 -12.05 -16.56
C GLY A 270 14.11 -13.25 -17.51
N LEU A 271 14.15 -14.48 -16.98
CA LEU A 271 13.93 -15.73 -17.70
C LEU A 271 12.52 -16.29 -17.47
N LEU A 272 11.82 -15.92 -16.40
CA LEU A 272 10.54 -16.52 -16.03
C LEU A 272 9.32 -15.68 -16.43
N HIS A 273 9.45 -14.35 -16.48
CA HIS A 273 8.37 -13.45 -16.90
C HIS A 273 8.96 -12.33 -17.79
N PRO A 274 8.68 -12.30 -19.10
CA PRO A 274 9.09 -11.18 -19.95
C PRO A 274 8.41 -9.89 -19.47
N LYS A 275 9.03 -8.73 -19.75
CA LYS A 275 8.36 -7.45 -19.55
C LYS A 275 7.11 -7.43 -20.44
N GLU A 276 5.97 -7.16 -19.82
CA GLU A 276 4.70 -7.03 -20.52
C GLU A 276 4.34 -5.57 -20.69
N THR A 277 3.76 -5.24 -21.84
CA THR A 277 3.19 -3.91 -22.12
C THR A 277 1.89 -3.75 -21.34
N LEU A 278 1.83 -2.74 -20.46
CA LEU A 278 0.65 -2.36 -19.67
C LEU A 278 -0.25 -1.34 -20.41
N GLY A 279 0.24 -0.84 -21.54
CA GLY A 279 -0.43 0.04 -22.49
C GLY A 279 0.47 1.19 -22.94
N TYR A 280 0.05 1.92 -23.97
CA TYR A 280 0.82 3.03 -24.54
C TYR A 280 -0.05 4.24 -24.89
N VAL A 281 0.57 5.38 -25.15
CA VAL A 281 -0.08 6.58 -25.69
C VAL A 281 0.79 7.23 -26.76
N ASP A 282 0.16 7.66 -27.85
CA ASP A 282 0.78 8.48 -28.88
C ASP A 282 0.27 9.93 -28.78
N ILE A 283 1.16 10.88 -28.53
CA ILE A 283 0.84 12.29 -28.36
C ILE A 283 1.40 13.09 -29.54
N PRO A 284 0.58 13.79 -30.34
CA PRO A 284 1.08 14.68 -31.39
C PRO A 284 1.95 15.80 -30.81
N VAL A 285 3.20 15.93 -31.25
CA VAL A 285 4.12 16.94 -30.67
C VAL A 285 3.72 18.37 -31.06
N VAL A 286 2.99 18.53 -32.17
CA VAL A 286 2.41 19.81 -32.60
C VAL A 286 1.55 20.46 -31.52
N ASP A 287 0.81 19.66 -30.74
CA ASP A 287 -0.06 20.17 -29.68
C ASP A 287 0.77 20.73 -28.52
N VAL A 288 1.93 20.13 -28.22
CA VAL A 288 2.86 20.60 -27.19
C VAL A 288 3.55 21.89 -27.63
N VAL A 289 4.02 21.95 -28.88
CA VAL A 289 4.69 23.13 -29.45
C VAL A 289 3.75 24.34 -29.46
N ASN A 290 2.50 24.16 -29.89
CA ASN A 290 1.52 25.24 -29.97
C ASN A 290 1.09 25.74 -28.59
N ASN A 291 0.87 24.84 -27.63
CA ASN A 291 0.38 25.19 -26.30
C ASN A 291 1.50 25.61 -25.34
N LYS A 292 2.78 25.42 -25.69
CA LYS A 292 4.00 25.62 -24.88
C LYS A 292 4.09 24.77 -23.62
N ARG A 293 2.99 24.44 -22.97
CA ARG A 293 2.90 23.54 -21.82
C ARG A 293 1.57 22.80 -21.88
N MET A 294 1.61 21.52 -21.58
CA MET A 294 0.44 20.65 -21.52
C MET A 294 0.57 19.72 -20.32
N ASN A 295 -0.44 19.69 -19.45
CA ASN A 295 -0.53 18.73 -18.36
C ASN A 295 -1.85 17.99 -18.48
N GLN A 296 -1.80 16.74 -18.95
CA GLN A 296 -3.00 15.99 -19.29
C GLN A 296 -2.90 14.52 -18.88
N LYS A 297 -4.05 13.95 -18.52
CA LYS A 297 -4.22 12.51 -18.31
C LYS A 297 -4.65 11.85 -19.61
N PHE A 298 -3.86 10.89 -20.06
CA PHE A 298 -4.11 10.10 -21.25
C PHE A 298 -4.59 8.70 -20.86
N HIS A 299 -5.58 8.20 -21.60
CA HIS A 299 -5.94 6.78 -21.53
C HIS A 299 -4.90 5.96 -22.29
N LEU A 300 -4.41 4.90 -21.65
CA LEU A 300 -3.48 4.00 -22.31
C LEU A 300 -4.25 3.13 -23.31
N ILE A 301 -3.80 3.17 -24.56
CA ILE A 301 -4.19 2.23 -25.61
C ILE A 301 -3.70 0.83 -25.19
N ASP A 302 -4.48 -0.19 -25.55
CA ASP A 302 -4.28 -1.59 -25.15
C ASP A 302 -4.34 -1.85 -23.63
N SER A 303 -4.90 -0.89 -22.87
CA SER A 303 -5.20 -1.05 -21.45
C SER A 303 -6.70 -0.96 -21.19
N LYS A 304 -7.25 -1.87 -20.37
CA LYS A 304 -8.69 -1.84 -20.02
C LYS A 304 -9.08 -0.58 -19.27
N ASN A 305 -8.24 -0.16 -18.31
CA ASN A 305 -8.51 0.98 -17.41
C ASN A 305 -7.27 1.85 -17.16
N GLY A 306 -6.13 1.59 -17.83
CA GLY A 306 -4.89 2.30 -17.61
C GLY A 306 -4.97 3.78 -18.00
N LYS A 307 -4.43 4.64 -17.15
CA LYS A 307 -4.27 6.08 -17.41
C LYS A 307 -2.86 6.50 -17.01
N ILE A 308 -2.28 7.41 -17.76
CA ILE A 308 -1.01 8.05 -17.43
C ILE A 308 -1.18 9.56 -17.42
N GLN A 309 -0.64 10.23 -16.40
CA GLN A 309 -0.56 11.69 -16.37
C GLN A 309 0.81 12.12 -16.86
N LEU A 310 0.85 12.98 -17.86
CA LEU A 310 2.09 13.52 -18.42
C LEU A 310 2.02 15.04 -18.43
N GLU A 311 3.14 15.65 -18.03
CA GLU A 311 3.38 17.08 -18.16
C GLU A 311 4.49 17.28 -19.19
N LEU A 312 4.15 17.99 -20.27
CA LEU A 312 5.03 18.26 -21.40
C LEU A 312 5.21 19.77 -21.54
N GLU A 313 6.46 20.22 -21.68
CA GLU A 313 6.80 21.63 -21.81
C GLU A 313 7.72 21.83 -23.03
N TRP A 314 7.39 22.80 -23.88
CA TRP A 314 8.21 23.22 -24.99
C TRP A 314 8.95 24.51 -24.63
N ARG A 315 10.27 24.41 -24.45
CA ARG A 315 11.15 25.55 -24.15
C ARG A 315 11.97 25.90 -25.39
N THR A 316 11.92 27.15 -25.81
CA THR A 316 12.84 27.69 -26.81
C THR A 316 14.03 28.30 -26.09
N THR A 317 15.25 27.87 -26.43
CA THR A 317 16.46 28.58 -26.01
C THR A 317 16.49 29.92 -26.75
N SER A 318 16.21 31.00 -26.02
CA SER A 318 16.42 32.37 -26.49
C SER A 318 17.89 32.67 -26.70
#